data_AF-A0A2X3CQR9-F1
#
_entry.id   AF-A0A2X3CQR9-F1
#
_cell.length_a   1.000
_cell.length_b   1.000
_cell.length_c   1.000
_cell.angle_alpha   90.00
_cell.angle_beta   90.00
_cell.angle_gamma   90.00
#
_symmetry.space_group_name_H-M   'P 1'
#
loop_
_entity.id
_entity.type
_entity.pdbx_description
1 polymer ?
#
loop_
_entity_poly.entity_id
_entity_poly.type
_entity_poly.pdbx_seq_one_letter_code
_entity_poly.pdbx_strand_id
1 'polypeptide(L)'
;MQTVRSSFNNVNASISSINAYKQAVVSAQSSLDAMEAGYSVGTRTIVDVLDATTTLYNAKQQLSNARYNYLINELNIKSALGTLNEQDLVALNNTLGKPISTSADSVAPENPQQDATADGYGNTTAAVKPASARTTQSSGSNPFRQ
;
A
#
# COMPACT_ATOMS: atom_id res chain seq x y z
N MET A 1 16.57 33.14 15.74
CA MET A 1 15.11 33.42 15.80
C MET A 1 14.32 32.90 14.60
N GLN A 2 14.81 33.00 13.35
CA GLN A 2 14.11 32.47 12.17
C GLN A 2 13.90 30.95 12.22
N THR A 3 14.94 30.19 12.60
CA THR A 3 14.91 28.71 12.67
C THR A 3 13.83 28.16 13.59
N VAL A 4 13.62 28.77 14.77
CA VAL A 4 12.59 28.32 15.73
C VAL A 4 11.17 28.53 15.17
N ARG A 5 10.92 29.67 14.51
CA ARG A 5 9.62 29.95 13.89
C ARG A 5 9.33 29.01 12.73
N SER A 6 10.31 28.73 11.87
CA SER A 6 10.15 27.76 10.78
C SER A 6 9.91 26.35 11.32
N SER A 7 10.65 25.92 12.35
CA SER A 7 10.44 24.59 12.96
C SER A 7 9.05 24.46 13.59
N PHE A 8 8.56 25.49 14.28
CA PHE A 8 7.21 25.50 14.84
C PHE A 8 6.13 25.40 13.74
N ASN A 9 6.28 26.15 12.66
CA ASN A 9 5.36 26.05 11.51
C ASN A 9 5.40 24.67 10.86
N ASN A 10 6.59 24.06 10.74
CA ASN A 10 6.74 22.71 10.20
C ASN A 10 6.06 21.65 11.06
N VAL A 11 6.12 21.77 12.40
CA VAL A 11 5.40 20.88 13.33
C VAL A 11 3.89 20.99 13.12
N ASN A 12 3.34 22.21 13.08
CA ASN A 12 1.91 22.43 12.85
C ASN A 12 1.44 21.93 11.47
N ALA A 13 2.26 22.14 10.44
CA ALA A 13 2.02 21.60 9.11
C ALA A 13 2.02 20.06 9.13
N SER A 14 2.97 19.43 9.85
CA SER A 14 3.05 17.98 9.96
C SER A 14 1.83 17.37 10.65
N ILE A 15 1.29 18.02 11.69
CA ILE A 15 0.04 17.59 12.35
C ILE A 15 -1.13 17.63 11.36
N SER A 16 -1.24 18.72 10.60
CA SER A 16 -2.27 18.86 9.56
C SER A 16 -2.12 17.79 8.47
N SER A 17 -0.89 17.52 8.01
CA SER A 17 -0.60 16.46 7.05
C SER A 17 -0.98 15.07 7.58
N ILE A 18 -0.66 14.77 8.85
CA ILE A 18 -1.05 13.50 9.47
C ILE A 18 -2.58 13.34 9.46
N ASN A 19 -3.33 14.38 9.83
CA ASN A 19 -4.78 14.33 9.84
C ASN A 19 -5.37 14.17 8.42
N ALA A 20 -4.79 14.87 7.44
CA ALA A 20 -5.17 14.72 6.04
C ALA A 20 -4.93 13.29 5.53
N TYR A 21 -3.74 12.71 5.79
CA TYR A 21 -3.43 11.34 5.36
C TYR A 21 -4.22 10.28 6.11
N LYS A 22 -4.57 10.50 7.39
CA LYS A 22 -5.52 9.61 8.10
C LYS A 22 -6.85 9.57 7.36
N GLN A 23 -7.39 10.73 6.97
CA GLN A 23 -8.64 10.79 6.22
C GLN A 23 -8.48 10.18 4.81
N ALA A 24 -7.34 10.40 4.16
CA ALA A 24 -7.05 9.80 2.86
C ALA A 24 -7.05 8.27 2.92
N VAL A 25 -6.51 7.67 3.98
CA VAL A 25 -6.54 6.21 4.19
C VAL A 25 -7.99 5.72 4.35
N VAL A 26 -8.81 6.41 5.14
CA VAL A 26 -10.24 6.05 5.31
C VAL A 26 -10.99 6.14 3.98
N SER A 27 -10.76 7.21 3.22
CA SER A 27 -11.38 7.42 1.91
C SER A 27 -10.93 6.36 0.89
N ALA A 28 -9.64 6.04 0.85
CA ALA A 28 -9.09 5.04 -0.06
C ALA A 28 -9.61 3.64 0.28
N GLN A 29 -9.76 3.32 1.57
CA GLN A 29 -10.36 2.05 2.01
C GLN A 29 -11.82 1.95 1.54
N SER A 30 -12.63 2.98 1.80
CA SER A 30 -14.02 2.98 1.34
C SER A 30 -14.13 2.87 -0.19
N SER A 31 -13.19 3.46 -0.94
CA SER A 31 -13.13 3.31 -2.39
C SER A 31 -12.80 1.89 -2.80
N LEU A 32 -11.85 1.22 -2.12
CA LEU A 32 -11.52 -0.18 -2.38
C LEU A 32 -12.73 -1.08 -2.14
N ASP A 33 -13.40 -0.93 -1.00
CA ASP A 33 -14.59 -1.72 -0.65
C ASP A 33 -15.68 -1.58 -1.72
N ALA A 34 -15.88 -0.38 -2.27
CA ALA A 34 -16.82 -0.13 -3.35
C ALA A 34 -16.42 -0.78 -4.69
N MET A 35 -15.12 -0.78 -5.03
CA MET A 35 -14.61 -1.43 -6.24
C MET A 35 -14.71 -2.96 -6.11
N GLU A 36 -14.43 -3.53 -4.94
CA GLU A 36 -14.56 -4.97 -4.67
C GLU A 36 -16.01 -5.43 -4.77
N ALA A 37 -16.94 -4.66 -4.21
CA ALA A 37 -18.37 -4.92 -4.35
C ALA A 37 -18.80 -4.84 -5.83
N GLY A 38 -18.36 -3.80 -6.54
CA GLY A 38 -18.63 -3.60 -7.96
C GLY A 38 -18.07 -4.73 -8.84
N TYR A 39 -16.87 -5.23 -8.52
CA TYR A 39 -16.23 -6.36 -9.19
C TYR A 39 -16.99 -7.66 -8.97
N SER A 40 -17.45 -7.90 -7.73
CA SER A 40 -18.23 -9.09 -7.37
C SER A 40 -19.56 -9.20 -8.13
N VAL A 41 -20.16 -8.06 -8.51
CA VAL A 41 -21.40 -8.00 -9.32
C VAL A 41 -21.13 -7.74 -10.82
N GLY A 42 -19.87 -7.67 -11.24
CA GLY A 42 -19.47 -7.50 -12.65
C GLY A 42 -19.63 -6.09 -13.23
N THR A 43 -19.83 -5.07 -12.38
CA THR A 43 -19.94 -3.64 -12.79
C THR A 43 -18.60 -2.91 -12.79
N ARG A 44 -17.57 -3.48 -12.15
CA ARG A 44 -16.18 -3.02 -12.15
C ARG A 44 -15.25 -4.14 -12.59
N THR A 45 -14.07 -3.75 -13.07
CA THR A 45 -13.04 -4.68 -13.53
C THR A 45 -12.02 -4.95 -12.43
N ILE A 46 -11.24 -6.04 -12.58
CA ILE A 46 -10.14 -6.35 -11.65
C ILE A 46 -9.08 -5.24 -11.62
N VAL A 47 -8.89 -4.52 -12.73
CA VAL A 47 -7.95 -3.40 -12.82
C VAL A 47 -8.37 -2.26 -11.89
N ASP A 48 -9.68 -1.99 -11.76
CA ASP A 48 -10.21 -0.96 -10.85
C ASP A 48 -9.91 -1.31 -9.38
N VAL A 49 -10.01 -2.60 -9.01
CA VAL A 49 -9.67 -3.09 -7.66
C VAL A 49 -8.17 -2.96 -7.39
N LEU A 50 -7.32 -3.29 -8.37
CA LEU A 50 -5.87 -3.17 -8.25
C LEU A 50 -5.42 -1.72 -8.12
N ASP A 51 -6.04 -0.79 -8.86
CA ASP A 51 -5.78 0.64 -8.75
C ASP A 51 -6.21 1.21 -7.39
N ALA A 52 -7.40 0.84 -6.92
CA ALA A 52 -7.89 1.21 -5.60
C ALA A 52 -6.99 0.65 -4.47
N THR A 53 -6.52 -0.59 -4.62
CA THR A 53 -5.57 -1.22 -3.69
C THR A 53 -4.25 -0.44 -3.66
N THR A 54 -3.71 -0.10 -4.83
CA THR A 54 -2.49 0.70 -4.95
C THR A 54 -2.66 2.07 -4.27
N THR A 55 -3.80 2.73 -4.49
CA THR A 55 -4.14 4.00 -3.85
C THR A 55 -4.20 3.90 -2.32
N LEU A 56 -4.82 2.84 -1.79
CA LEU A 56 -4.88 2.59 -0.34
C LEU A 56 -3.47 2.43 0.26
N TYR A 57 -2.62 1.63 -0.36
CA TYR A 57 -1.25 1.41 0.14
C TYR A 57 -0.39 2.67 0.03
N ASN A 58 -0.54 3.45 -1.05
CA ASN A 58 0.10 4.76 -1.18
C ASN A 58 -0.32 5.71 -0.05
N ALA A 59 -1.62 5.78 0.27
CA ALA A 59 -2.12 6.60 1.38
C ALA A 59 -1.56 6.14 2.74
N LYS A 60 -1.47 4.82 2.98
CA LYS A 60 -0.86 4.25 4.20
C LYS A 60 0.64 4.60 4.30
N GLN A 61 1.36 4.54 3.19
CA GLN A 61 2.77 4.93 3.14
C GLN A 61 2.94 6.42 3.44
N GLN A 62 2.14 7.28 2.81
CA GLN A 62 2.16 8.73 3.06
C GLN A 62 1.85 9.09 4.51
N LEU A 63 0.87 8.43 5.12
CA LEU A 63 0.58 8.59 6.55
C LEU A 63 1.78 8.22 7.43
N SER A 64 2.47 7.13 7.09
CA SER A 64 3.65 6.67 7.83
C SER A 64 4.80 7.68 7.70
N ASN A 65 5.07 8.17 6.48
CA ASN A 65 6.06 9.21 6.24
C ASN A 65 5.74 10.51 6.99
N ALA A 66 4.48 10.93 7.02
CA ALA A 66 4.05 12.11 7.76
C ALA A 66 4.26 11.98 9.27
N ARG A 67 4.06 10.79 9.84
CA ARG A 67 4.36 10.51 11.26
C ARG A 67 5.86 10.64 11.55
N TYR A 68 6.72 10.08 10.70
CA TYR A 68 8.17 10.23 10.87
C TYR A 68 8.63 11.68 10.71
N ASN A 69 8.09 12.41 9.73
CA ASN A 69 8.39 13.83 9.54
C ASN A 69 8.00 14.65 10.78
N TYR A 70 6.87 14.36 11.42
CA TYR A 70 6.48 15.00 12.68
C TYR A 70 7.52 14.75 13.79
N LEU A 71 7.95 13.50 13.98
CA LEU A 71 8.96 13.15 14.99
C LEU A 71 10.30 13.86 14.74
N ILE A 72 10.75 13.92 13.48
CA ILE A 72 11.97 14.64 13.10
C ILE A 72 11.81 16.15 13.37
N ASN A 73 10.65 16.73 13.04
CA ASN A 73 10.37 18.14 13.29
C ASN A 73 10.33 18.48 14.80
N GLU A 74 9.87 17.55 15.63
CA GLU A 74 9.91 17.68 17.10
C GLU A 74 11.35 17.70 17.64
N LEU A 75 12.25 16.86 17.11
CA LEU A 75 13.67 16.91 17.46
C LEU A 75 14.33 18.20 16.96
N ASN A 76 13.98 18.65 15.75
CA ASN A 76 14.52 19.89 15.17
C ASN A 76 14.18 21.12 16.00
N ILE A 77 12.97 21.21 16.57
CA ILE A 77 12.61 22.34 17.44
C ILE A 77 13.37 22.26 18.78
N LYS A 78 13.52 21.09 19.39
CA LYS A 78 14.33 20.89 20.61
C LYS A 78 15.80 21.23 20.38
N SER A 79 16.35 20.87 19.22
CA SER A 79 17.70 21.23 18.79
C SER A 79 17.87 22.74 18.62
N ALA A 80 16.93 23.40 17.94
CA ALA A 80 16.95 24.85 17.76
C ALA A 80 16.80 25.65 19.07
N LEU A 81 16.21 25.03 20.10
CA LEU A 81 16.11 25.57 21.46
C LEU A 81 17.34 25.25 22.33
N GLY A 82 18.24 24.38 21.87
CA GLY A 82 19.41 23.93 22.63
C GLY A 82 19.07 22.99 23.81
N THR A 83 17.85 22.45 23.85
CA THR A 83 17.37 21.58 24.94
C THR A 83 17.37 20.10 24.56
N LEU A 84 17.80 19.77 23.34
CA LEU A 84 17.86 18.39 22.86
C LEU A 84 18.82 17.57 23.73
N ASN A 85 18.32 16.46 24.27
CA ASN A 85 19.07 15.58 25.16
C ASN A 85 18.82 14.11 24.82
N GLU A 86 19.57 13.21 25.46
CA GLU A 86 19.43 11.76 25.27
C GLU A 86 18.06 11.25 25.70
N GLN A 87 17.44 11.86 26.72
CA GLN A 87 16.11 11.47 27.18
C GLN A 87 15.04 11.71 26.10
N ASP A 88 15.19 12.73 25.26
CA ASP A 88 14.32 12.97 24.11
C ASP A 88 14.40 11.83 23.08
N LEU A 89 15.61 11.30 22.83
CA LEU A 89 15.81 10.17 21.92
C LEU A 89 15.25 8.86 22.50
N VAL A 90 15.40 8.65 23.81
CA VAL A 90 14.82 7.49 24.51
C VAL A 90 13.28 7.57 24.47
N ALA A 91 12.72 8.75 24.75
CA ALA A 91 11.27 8.97 24.67
C ALA A 91 10.73 8.69 23.27
N LEU A 92 11.42 9.17 22.21
CA LEU A 92 11.06 8.88 20.83
C LEU A 92 11.17 7.39 20.52
N ASN A 93 12.26 6.73 20.91
CA ASN A 93 12.42 5.29 20.68
C ASN A 93 11.29 4.47 21.34
N ASN A 94 10.82 4.88 22.52
CA ASN A 94 9.68 4.25 23.19
C ASN A 94 8.34 4.46 22.47
N THR A 95 8.23 5.49 21.62
CA THR A 95 7.05 5.68 20.74
C THR A 95 7.12 4.84 19.47
N LEU A 96 8.30 4.33 19.09
CA LEU A 96 8.45 3.41 17.97
C LEU A 96 7.88 2.04 18.38
N GLY A 97 7.00 1.50 17.54
CA GLY A 97 6.30 0.25 17.80
C GLY A 97 7.22 -0.97 17.77
N LYS A 98 6.60 -2.16 17.87
CA LYS A 98 7.31 -3.43 17.73
C LYS A 98 8.08 -3.50 16.40
N PRO A 99 9.27 -4.10 16.36
CA PRO A 99 9.98 -4.34 15.12
C PRO A 99 9.07 -5.14 14.18
N ILE A 100 8.78 -4.56 13.01
CA ILE A 100 8.09 -5.26 11.93
C ILE A 100 9.15 -6.05 11.16
N SER A 101 8.98 -7.38 11.10
CA SER A 101 9.89 -8.23 10.34
C SER A 101 9.71 -7.91 8.85
N THR A 102 10.77 -7.49 8.18
CA THR A 102 10.77 -7.25 6.73
C THR A 102 11.05 -8.54 5.94
N SER A 103 10.88 -9.71 6.56
CA SER A 103 10.97 -11.00 5.89
C SER A 103 9.88 -11.07 4.81
N ALA A 104 10.21 -11.66 3.65
CA ALA A 104 9.32 -11.73 2.49
C ALA A 104 7.92 -12.27 2.85
N ASP A 105 7.84 -13.32 3.67
CA ASP A 105 6.58 -13.94 4.14
C ASP A 105 5.65 -12.98 4.91
N SER A 106 6.19 -11.94 5.53
CA SER A 106 5.43 -10.98 6.34
C SER A 106 4.98 -9.73 5.57
N VAL A 107 5.51 -9.49 4.36
CA VAL A 107 5.22 -8.29 3.55
C VAL A 107 4.09 -8.55 2.55
N ALA A 108 3.94 -9.79 2.10
CA ALA A 108 2.85 -10.22 1.23
C ALA A 108 2.32 -11.58 1.71
N PRO A 109 1.29 -11.64 2.57
CA PRO A 109 0.64 -12.91 2.87
C PRO A 109 0.11 -13.51 1.56
N GLU A 110 0.41 -14.77 1.32
CA GLU A 110 -0.06 -15.51 0.15
C GLU A 110 -1.60 -15.47 0.08
N ASN A 111 -2.15 -14.90 -0.98
CA ASN A 111 -3.59 -14.96 -1.22
C ASN A 111 -3.92 -16.29 -1.92
N PRO A 112 -5.03 -16.97 -1.58
CA PRO A 112 -5.40 -18.26 -2.19
C PRO A 112 -5.53 -18.24 -3.72
N GLN A 113 -5.80 -17.07 -4.30
CA GLN A 113 -5.81 -16.89 -5.76
C GLN A 113 -4.42 -16.90 -6.40
N GLN A 114 -3.35 -16.57 -5.65
CA GLN A 114 -1.97 -16.66 -6.12
C GLN A 114 -1.49 -18.11 -6.17
N ASP A 115 -1.86 -18.92 -5.18
CA ASP A 115 -1.58 -20.37 -5.15
C ASP A 115 -2.19 -21.09 -6.37
N ALA A 116 -3.45 -20.77 -6.68
CA ALA A 116 -4.15 -21.34 -7.84
C ALA A 116 -3.48 -21.03 -9.19
N THR A 117 -2.71 -19.94 -9.28
CA THR A 117 -1.94 -19.58 -10.49
C THR A 117 -0.51 -20.13 -10.48
N ALA A 118 0.07 -20.38 -9.29
CA ALA A 118 1.40 -20.96 -9.15
C ALA A 118 1.41 -22.47 -9.47
N ASP A 119 0.31 -23.17 -9.16
CA ASP A 119 0.16 -24.62 -9.43
C ASP A 119 -0.05 -24.96 -10.93
N GLY A 120 -0.19 -23.96 -11.80
CA GLY A 120 -0.43 -24.13 -13.23
C GLY A 120 0.79 -24.52 -14.09
N TYR A 121 2.00 -24.55 -13.52
CA TYR A 121 3.24 -24.91 -14.24
C TYR A 121 3.98 -26.14 -13.66
N GLY A 122 3.25 -27.03 -12.98
CA GLY A 122 3.76 -28.31 -12.48
C GLY A 122 3.17 -29.50 -13.23
N ASN A 123 3.97 -30.16 -14.04
CA ASN A 123 3.65 -31.34 -14.84
C ASN A 123 2.96 -32.50 -14.05
N THR A 124 1.98 -33.15 -14.73
CA THR A 124 1.45 -34.53 -14.59
C THR A 124 0.34 -34.93 -13.58
N THR A 125 -0.83 -35.25 -14.18
CA THR A 125 -1.83 -36.31 -13.88
C THR A 125 -2.78 -36.20 -12.69
N ALA A 126 -4.00 -35.68 -12.94
CA ALA A 126 -5.26 -36.32 -12.53
C ALA A 126 -6.45 -35.73 -13.31
N ALA A 127 -7.39 -36.60 -13.67
CA ALA A 127 -8.39 -36.40 -14.71
C ALA A 127 -9.49 -35.36 -14.41
N VAL A 128 -9.79 -34.49 -15.39
CA VAL A 128 -11.10 -33.86 -15.51
C VAL A 128 -11.61 -33.98 -16.95
N LYS A 129 -12.75 -34.66 -17.08
CA LYS A 129 -13.49 -35.01 -18.30
C LYS A 129 -13.96 -33.76 -19.05
N PRO A 130 -13.90 -33.71 -20.40
CA PRO A 130 -14.29 -32.52 -21.16
C PRO A 130 -15.82 -32.42 -21.27
N ALA A 131 -16.38 -31.27 -20.90
CA ALA A 131 -17.74 -30.89 -21.25
C ALA A 131 -17.71 -30.01 -22.52
N SER A 132 -18.09 -30.64 -23.63
CA SER A 132 -18.67 -30.11 -24.87
C SER A 132 -18.16 -28.79 -25.47
N ALA A 133 -17.54 -28.94 -26.64
CA ALA A 133 -17.12 -27.91 -27.57
C ALA A 133 -18.24 -26.96 -28.03
N ARG A 134 -17.88 -25.66 -28.19
CA ARG A 134 -18.52 -24.78 -29.17
C ARG A 134 -17.46 -24.34 -30.18
N THR A 135 -17.52 -24.91 -31.36
CA THR A 135 -16.73 -24.59 -32.56
C THR A 135 -17.07 -23.21 -33.11
N THR A 136 -16.07 -22.37 -33.30
CA THR A 136 -16.08 -21.31 -34.32
C THR A 136 -14.75 -21.31 -35.06
N GLN A 137 -14.76 -21.91 -36.25
CA GLN A 137 -13.69 -21.80 -37.24
C GLN A 137 -13.57 -20.36 -37.73
N SER A 138 -12.35 -19.82 -37.74
CA SER A 138 -12.00 -18.68 -38.59
C SER A 138 -10.55 -18.86 -39.03
N SER A 139 -10.37 -19.32 -40.28
CA SER A 139 -9.07 -19.34 -40.95
C SER A 139 -8.64 -17.91 -41.27
N GLY A 140 -7.47 -17.51 -40.79
CA GLY A 140 -6.83 -16.25 -41.17
C GLY A 140 -5.32 -16.39 -41.10
N SER A 141 -4.70 -16.58 -42.26
CA SER A 141 -3.24 -16.67 -42.44
C SER A 141 -2.54 -15.45 -41.84
N ASN A 142 -1.48 -15.71 -41.06
CA ASN A 142 -0.67 -14.70 -40.39
C ASN A 142 0.34 -14.08 -41.40
N PRO A 143 0.28 -12.77 -41.71
CA PRO A 143 1.01 -12.18 -42.85
C PRO A 143 2.40 -11.60 -42.50
N PHE A 144 2.98 -11.89 -41.34
CA PHE A 144 4.25 -11.28 -40.88
C PHE A 144 5.44 -12.25 -40.87
N ARG A 145 5.62 -13.04 -41.93
CA ARG A 145 6.92 -13.64 -42.24
C ARG A 145 7.41 -13.15 -43.58
N GLN A 146 8.19 -12.07 -43.56
CA GLN A 146 9.48 -11.86 -44.25
C GLN A 146 10.20 -10.70 -43.58
#